data_AF-A0A497F9W0-F1
#
_entry.id   AF-A0A497F9W0-F1
#
_cell.length_a   1.000
_cell.length_b   1.000
_cell.length_c   1.000
_cell.angle_alpha   90.00
_cell.angle_beta   90.00
_cell.angle_gamma   90.00
#
_symmetry.space_group_name_H-M   'P 1'
#
loop_
_entity.id
_entity.type
_entity.pdbx_description
1 polymer ?
#
loop_
_entity_poly.entity_id
_entity_poly.type
_entity_poly.pdbx_seq_one_letter_code
_entity_poly.pdbx_strand_id
1 'polypeptide(L)'
;MVVFVLLLLLCLFCVLFHVFMFVCWLFSGGFPALILYRVFGVFDCDYFPFVGFTGFAVRGAFGVALRDLACVRGGETSCRGCEYRLSCVYYLLFELRSVDFPGVRFARRGAARGVARPYVVLPVRCCGRDLEFGVVIIAPKYLEYEFMFISSFLKMGFLGLGVDPVRHVRRRFRVVEVVREDPLSGLRQVVYSDEDGYVPQPLPDCVKVNLLDRVSADSLLDLRPRFVEVRFLTPTQVRYGGVVVEEFPLVAIVMNLARRYSLLAVFHGVGDPIPTDVARELRDWVRDRVKLVFSRFRRVGLRKFSLKTRQVRDLGSFVLGRFVYEFDPEFWSRRDLAELAMKLLLVGQYVGVGQLASAGCGQYVLSVPFRFVRE
;
A
#
# COMPACT_ATOMS: atom_id res chain seq x y z
N MET A 1 5.71 38.64 42.21
CA MET A 1 5.55 37.25 42.68
C MET A 1 4.31 36.52 42.13
N VAL A 2 3.30 37.20 41.59
CA VAL A 2 2.06 36.54 41.11
C VAL A 2 2.17 35.99 39.67
N VAL A 3 3.05 36.57 38.83
CA VAL A 3 3.23 36.15 37.43
C VAL A 3 4.04 34.85 37.29
N PHE A 4 4.94 34.56 38.25
CA PHE A 4 5.79 33.36 38.21
C PHE A 4 5.03 32.08 38.60
N VAL A 5 4.01 32.19 39.44
CA VAL A 5 3.15 31.07 39.87
C VAL A 5 2.19 30.65 38.76
N LEU A 6 1.74 31.59 37.92
CA LEU A 6 0.85 31.29 36.79
C LEU A 6 1.56 30.52 35.66
N LEU A 7 2.85 30.81 35.42
CA LEU A 7 3.66 30.10 34.42
C LEU A 7 4.03 28.67 34.84
N LEU A 8 4.22 28.41 36.14
CA LEU A 8 4.45 27.06 36.67
C LEU A 8 3.19 26.18 36.63
N LEU A 9 2.01 26.77 36.82
CA LEU A 9 0.72 26.06 36.69
C LEU A 9 0.38 25.71 35.23
N LEU A 10 0.72 26.58 34.27
CA LEU A 10 0.59 26.30 32.83
C LEU A 10 1.57 25.20 32.35
N CYS A 11 2.77 25.14 32.93
CA CYS A 11 3.74 24.08 32.62
C CYS A 11 3.32 22.71 33.17
N LEU A 12 2.73 22.64 34.38
CA LEU A 12 2.21 21.38 34.92
C LEU A 12 0.99 20.87 34.14
N PHE A 13 0.15 21.75 33.59
CA PHE A 13 -0.99 21.35 32.75
C PHE A 13 -0.56 20.75 31.41
N CYS A 14 0.55 21.22 30.82
CA CYS A 14 1.08 20.66 29.57
C CYS A 14 1.71 19.26 29.74
N VAL A 15 2.31 18.96 30.89
CA VAL A 15 2.91 17.64 31.18
C VAL A 15 1.82 16.62 31.57
N LEU A 16 0.77 17.05 32.25
CA LEU A 16 -0.38 16.20 32.57
C LEU A 16 -1.25 15.87 31.34
N PHE A 17 -1.31 16.74 30.33
CA PHE A 17 -2.02 16.44 29.07
C PHE A 17 -1.34 15.32 28.27
N HIS A 18 -0.02 15.18 28.36
CA HIS A 18 0.72 14.10 27.67
C HIS A 18 0.64 12.75 28.38
N VAL A 19 0.41 12.72 29.70
CA VAL A 19 0.28 11.48 30.47
C VAL A 19 -1.18 10.97 30.48
N PHE A 20 -2.17 11.85 30.36
CA PHE A 20 -3.57 11.44 30.22
C PHE A 20 -3.95 10.98 28.80
N MET A 21 -3.18 11.36 27.78
CA MET A 21 -3.36 10.87 26.40
C MET A 21 -2.96 9.40 26.19
N PHE A 22 -2.54 8.69 27.25
CA PHE A 22 -2.21 7.27 27.21
C PHE A 22 -3.25 6.37 27.89
N VAL A 23 -4.28 6.91 28.55
CA VAL A 23 -5.22 6.12 29.36
C VAL A 23 -6.69 6.22 28.89
N CYS A 24 -7.01 7.03 27.88
CA CYS A 24 -8.34 7.06 27.24
C CYS A 24 -8.40 6.41 25.85
N TRP A 25 -7.65 5.31 25.63
CA TRP A 25 -7.83 4.44 24.44
C TRP A 25 -8.94 3.38 24.63
N LEU A 26 -9.80 3.57 25.65
CA LEU A 26 -10.91 2.70 26.01
C LEU A 26 -12.27 3.35 25.69
N PHE A 27 -12.44 3.88 24.47
CA PHE A 27 -13.79 4.06 23.92
C PHE A 27 -13.78 3.76 22.42
N SER A 28 -14.51 2.70 22.11
CA SER A 28 -14.89 2.13 20.83
C SER A 28 -15.28 3.17 19.78
N GLY A 29 -14.33 3.54 18.92
CA GLY A 29 -14.58 4.24 17.66
C GLY A 29 -13.59 3.70 16.64
N GLY A 30 -14.07 2.93 15.67
CA GLY A 30 -13.19 2.23 14.74
C GLY A 30 -12.85 3.08 13.50
N PHE A 31 -11.64 2.91 12.97
CA PHE A 31 -11.05 3.75 11.92
C PHE A 31 -10.78 2.93 10.63
N PRO A 32 -10.82 3.52 9.42
CA PRO A 32 -10.74 2.79 8.14
C PRO A 32 -9.43 2.02 7.93
N ALA A 33 -9.50 0.73 7.59
CA ALA A 33 -8.29 -0.10 7.43
C ALA A 33 -7.46 0.17 6.15
N LEU A 34 -8.09 0.78 5.13
CA LEU A 34 -7.47 1.11 3.86
C LEU A 34 -8.15 2.35 3.27
N ILE A 35 -7.35 3.35 2.91
CA ILE A 35 -7.82 4.60 2.30
C ILE A 35 -6.95 4.92 1.09
N LEU A 36 -7.58 5.31 -0.01
CA LEU A 36 -6.91 5.83 -1.20
C LEU A 36 -7.02 7.35 -1.23
N TYR A 37 -5.88 8.04 -1.26
CA TYR A 37 -5.81 9.44 -1.63
C TYR A 37 -5.56 9.52 -3.14
N ARG A 38 -6.56 9.99 -3.90
CA ARG A 38 -6.45 10.28 -5.32
C ARG A 38 -6.08 11.75 -5.47
N VAL A 39 -4.97 12.02 -6.14
CA VAL A 39 -4.40 13.36 -6.28
C VAL A 39 -4.51 13.77 -7.74
N PHE A 40 -5.21 14.88 -7.97
CA PHE A 40 -5.36 15.52 -9.26
C PHE A 40 -4.48 16.77 -9.33
N GLY A 41 -3.82 16.98 -10.46
CA GLY A 41 -2.96 18.13 -10.65
C GLY A 41 -2.73 18.47 -12.11
N VAL A 42 -2.04 19.59 -12.32
CA VAL A 42 -1.72 20.12 -13.65
C VAL A 42 -0.23 20.42 -13.71
N PHE A 43 0.47 19.86 -14.69
CA PHE A 43 1.86 20.19 -14.97
C PHE A 43 2.01 21.67 -15.34
N ASP A 44 3.08 22.32 -14.87
CA ASP A 44 3.33 23.73 -15.18
C ASP A 44 3.56 24.00 -16.67
N CYS A 45 4.05 23.01 -17.41
CA CYS A 45 4.24 23.04 -18.85
C CYS A 45 4.05 21.66 -19.49
N ASP A 46 4.05 21.60 -20.83
CA ASP A 46 3.88 20.36 -21.60
C ASP A 46 5.15 19.50 -21.60
N TYR A 47 5.36 18.70 -20.55
CA TYR A 47 6.50 17.80 -20.43
C TYR A 47 6.52 16.68 -21.48
N PHE A 48 7.71 16.19 -21.81
CA PHE A 48 7.84 14.98 -22.60
C PHE A 48 7.20 13.79 -21.86
N PRO A 49 6.43 12.93 -22.55
CA PRO A 49 5.75 11.79 -21.94
C PRO A 49 6.66 10.91 -21.08
N PHE A 50 6.11 10.33 -20.03
CA PHE A 50 6.87 9.42 -19.18
C PHE A 50 7.34 8.19 -19.98
N VAL A 51 8.62 7.84 -19.80
CA VAL A 51 9.19 6.60 -20.33
C VAL A 51 9.26 5.58 -19.19
N GLY A 52 8.48 4.50 -19.32
CA GLY A 52 8.48 3.39 -18.35
C GLY A 52 7.52 3.58 -17.17
N PHE A 53 7.74 2.80 -16.11
CA PHE A 53 6.81 2.69 -14.98
C PHE A 53 6.96 3.85 -13.99
N THR A 54 5.92 4.66 -13.85
CA THR A 54 5.93 5.92 -13.08
C THR A 54 5.78 5.75 -11.58
N GLY A 55 5.39 4.56 -11.09
CA GLY A 55 5.21 4.29 -9.66
C GLY A 55 6.48 4.52 -8.84
N PHE A 56 7.68 4.34 -9.42
CA PHE A 56 8.93 4.69 -8.74
C PHE A 56 9.11 6.20 -8.53
N ALA A 57 8.65 7.02 -9.47
CA ALA A 57 8.71 8.46 -9.37
C ALA A 57 7.75 8.97 -8.29
N VAL A 58 6.50 8.47 -8.28
CA VAL A 58 5.49 8.82 -7.27
C VAL A 58 5.99 8.43 -5.88
N ARG A 59 6.38 7.15 -5.67
CA ARG A 59 6.92 6.67 -4.40
C ARG A 59 8.13 7.48 -3.94
N GLY A 60 9.03 7.80 -4.87
CA GLY A 60 10.24 8.56 -4.58
C GLY A 60 9.93 9.98 -4.13
N ALA A 61 9.10 10.70 -4.87
CA ALA A 61 8.70 12.07 -4.55
C ALA A 61 7.91 12.12 -3.24
N PHE A 62 6.95 11.19 -3.02
CA PHE A 62 6.21 11.10 -1.76
C PHE A 62 7.14 10.86 -0.57
N GLY A 63 8.08 9.92 -0.69
CA GLY A 63 9.04 9.66 0.39
C GLY A 63 9.96 10.83 0.69
N VAL A 64 10.42 11.57 -0.32
CA VAL A 64 11.25 12.77 -0.12
C VAL A 64 10.44 13.89 0.53
N ALA A 65 9.24 14.17 0.01
CA ALA A 65 8.35 15.20 0.54
C ALA A 65 7.96 14.93 2.00
N LEU A 66 7.52 13.72 2.31
CA LEU A 66 7.12 13.34 3.66
C LEU A 66 8.31 13.34 4.63
N ARG A 67 9.50 12.90 4.19
CA ARG A 67 10.72 13.00 5.02
C ARG A 67 10.99 14.45 5.38
N ASP A 68 10.97 15.34 4.39
CA ASP A 68 11.31 16.75 4.58
C ASP A 68 10.33 17.47 5.51
N LEU A 69 9.06 17.04 5.53
CA LEU A 69 8.05 17.57 6.44
C LEU A 69 8.11 16.94 7.85
N ALA A 70 8.40 15.63 7.95
CA ALA A 70 8.34 14.91 9.22
C ALA A 70 9.68 14.89 10.00
N CYS A 71 10.80 15.22 9.36
CA CYS A 71 12.13 15.06 9.97
C CYS A 71 12.52 16.26 10.84
N VAL A 72 12.46 16.09 12.16
CA VAL A 72 12.91 17.09 13.14
C VAL A 72 14.43 17.37 13.11
N ARG A 73 15.21 16.51 12.45
CA ARG A 73 16.67 16.67 12.27
C ARG A 73 17.05 17.32 10.93
N GLY A 74 16.10 17.96 10.24
CA GLY A 74 16.38 18.67 8.98
C GLY A 74 16.71 17.75 7.80
N GLY A 75 16.07 16.59 7.70
CA GLY A 75 16.14 15.74 6.50
C GLY A 75 17.42 14.90 6.37
N GLU A 76 18.09 14.58 7.48
CA GLU A 76 19.27 13.71 7.49
C GLU A 76 19.13 12.45 6.63
N THR A 77 20.26 11.98 6.10
CA THR A 77 20.28 10.88 5.13
C THR A 77 19.88 9.51 5.72
N SER A 78 19.88 9.36 7.05
CA SER A 78 19.63 8.11 7.74
C SER A 78 18.80 8.32 9.00
N CYS A 79 17.72 7.55 9.15
CA CYS A 79 16.96 7.49 10.40
C CYS A 79 17.59 6.58 11.47
N ARG A 80 18.75 5.95 11.19
CA ARG A 80 19.48 5.13 12.18
C ARG A 80 19.97 6.02 13.33
N GLY A 81 19.70 5.60 14.57
CA GLY A 81 20.08 6.37 15.76
C GLY A 81 19.19 7.57 16.06
N CYS A 82 18.11 7.79 15.30
CA CYS A 82 17.11 8.80 15.67
C CYS A 82 16.21 8.28 16.79
N GLU A 83 16.15 9.01 17.91
CA GLU A 83 15.36 8.65 19.09
C GLU A 83 13.84 8.68 18.81
N TYR A 84 13.40 9.58 17.93
CA TYR A 84 11.99 9.75 17.55
C TYR A 84 11.52 8.82 16.43
N ARG A 85 12.35 7.86 15.97
CA ARG A 85 12.02 7.08 14.76
C ARG A 85 10.75 6.24 14.91
N LEU A 86 10.41 5.76 16.11
CA LEU A 86 9.20 4.95 16.33
C LEU A 86 7.91 5.78 16.40
N SER A 87 7.99 7.10 16.59
CA SER A 87 6.87 8.03 16.46
C SER A 87 6.86 8.80 15.12
N CYS A 88 7.92 8.68 14.32
CA CYS A 88 8.04 9.37 13.04
C CYS A 88 7.25 8.64 11.93
N VAL A 89 6.19 9.28 11.42
CA VAL A 89 5.37 8.73 10.31
C VAL A 89 6.21 8.36 9.08
N TYR A 90 7.21 9.17 8.73
CA TYR A 90 8.11 8.84 7.62
C TYR A 90 8.84 7.53 7.85
N TYR A 91 9.42 7.34 9.04
CA TYR A 91 10.15 6.12 9.37
C TYR A 91 9.20 4.92 9.35
N LEU A 92 8.04 5.02 10.00
CA LEU A 92 7.06 3.94 10.06
C LEU A 92 6.59 3.50 8.67
N LEU A 93 6.34 4.45 7.75
CA LEU A 93 5.91 4.14 6.39
C LEU A 93 7.06 3.64 5.50
N PHE A 94 8.25 4.26 5.53
CA PHE A 94 9.29 4.05 4.51
C PHE A 94 10.51 3.24 4.96
N GLU A 95 10.90 3.35 6.23
CA GLU A 95 12.20 2.87 6.72
C GLU A 95 12.11 1.84 7.85
N LEU A 96 10.92 1.55 8.38
CA LEU A 96 10.70 0.60 9.49
C LEU A 96 11.45 -0.71 9.28
N ARG A 97 12.07 -1.22 10.35
CA ARG A 97 12.91 -2.42 10.33
C ARG A 97 12.45 -3.40 11.39
N SER A 98 12.59 -4.69 11.09
CA SER A 98 12.21 -5.75 12.03
C SER A 98 13.06 -5.79 13.29
N VAL A 99 14.30 -5.26 13.25
CA VAL A 99 15.17 -5.16 14.43
C VAL A 99 14.55 -4.32 15.54
N ASP A 100 13.56 -3.49 15.23
CA ASP A 100 12.85 -2.66 16.19
C ASP A 100 11.73 -3.44 16.91
N PHE A 101 11.52 -4.72 16.56
CA PHE A 101 10.50 -5.60 17.15
C PHE A 101 11.10 -6.98 17.48
N PRO A 102 11.86 -7.10 18.58
CA PRO A 102 12.65 -8.29 18.91
C PRO A 102 11.81 -9.56 19.19
N GLY A 103 10.52 -9.42 19.51
CA GLY A 103 9.61 -10.53 19.81
C GLY A 103 9.04 -11.29 18.60
N VAL A 104 9.21 -10.77 17.38
CA VAL A 104 8.57 -11.35 16.18
C VAL A 104 9.48 -12.43 15.56
N ARG A 105 9.36 -13.69 16.01
CA ARG A 105 10.20 -14.82 15.52
C ARG A 105 10.00 -15.13 14.03
N PHE A 106 8.78 -15.02 13.50
CA PHE A 106 8.46 -15.21 12.07
C PHE A 106 9.16 -14.19 11.16
N ALA A 107 9.58 -13.05 11.71
CA ALA A 107 10.26 -11.98 10.98
C ALA A 107 11.78 -12.21 10.80
N ARG A 108 12.43 -13.16 11.49
CA ARG A 108 13.91 -13.28 11.39
C ARG A 108 14.44 -13.71 10.01
N ARG A 109 13.80 -14.68 9.32
CA ARG A 109 14.20 -15.05 7.95
C ARG A 109 13.53 -14.20 6.87
N GLY A 110 12.32 -13.69 7.15
CA GLY A 110 11.51 -12.98 6.17
C GLY A 110 11.66 -11.46 6.17
N ALA A 111 11.83 -10.85 7.33
CA ALA A 111 11.91 -9.40 7.52
C ALA A 111 13.35 -8.86 7.55
N ALA A 112 14.36 -9.73 7.57
CA ALA A 112 15.72 -9.38 7.17
C ALA A 112 15.77 -8.78 5.74
N ARG A 113 14.75 -9.08 4.91
CA ARG A 113 14.55 -8.52 3.55
C ARG A 113 13.64 -7.27 3.51
N GLY A 114 13.15 -6.79 4.65
CA GLY A 114 12.32 -5.59 4.76
C GLY A 114 10.93 -5.87 5.35
N VAL A 115 10.46 -4.95 6.20
CA VAL A 115 9.08 -4.90 6.70
C VAL A 115 8.15 -4.50 5.55
N ALA A 116 6.98 -5.16 5.45
CA ALA A 116 5.98 -4.80 4.44
C ALA A 116 5.54 -3.34 4.65
N ARG A 117 5.58 -2.52 3.61
CA ARG A 117 5.22 -1.11 3.74
C ARG A 117 3.71 -0.96 3.75
N PRO A 118 3.14 -0.19 4.70
CA PRO A 118 1.70 -0.01 4.86
C PRO A 118 1.16 1.07 3.90
N TYR A 119 1.68 1.08 2.68
CA TYR A 119 1.19 1.94 1.61
C TYR A 119 1.46 1.32 0.24
N VAL A 120 0.71 1.79 -0.76
CA VAL A 120 0.90 1.51 -2.18
C VAL A 120 0.68 2.81 -2.94
N VAL A 121 1.61 3.16 -3.84
CA VAL A 121 1.35 4.25 -4.78
C VAL A 121 0.73 3.71 -6.07
N LEU A 122 -0.20 4.45 -6.66
CA LEU A 122 -0.71 4.18 -7.99
C LEU A 122 0.11 5.01 -9.00
N PRO A 123 0.47 4.44 -10.17
CA PRO A 123 1.26 5.14 -11.17
C PRO A 123 0.51 6.36 -11.72
N VAL A 124 1.28 7.31 -12.24
CA VAL A 124 0.74 8.53 -12.86
C VAL A 124 -0.03 8.19 -14.13
N ARG A 125 -1.25 8.70 -14.25
CA ARG A 125 -2.03 8.83 -15.49
C ARG A 125 -1.98 10.29 -15.93
N CYS A 126 -1.82 10.55 -17.22
CA CYS A 126 -1.77 11.92 -17.75
C CYS A 126 -2.69 12.05 -18.97
N CYS A 127 -3.30 13.22 -19.13
CA CYS A 127 -4.00 13.65 -20.34
C CYS A 127 -3.59 15.10 -20.63
N GLY A 128 -2.71 15.32 -21.61
CA GLY A 128 -2.08 16.63 -21.80
C GLY A 128 -1.29 17.05 -20.56
N ARG A 129 -1.63 18.21 -19.98
CA ARG A 129 -1.03 18.71 -18.73
C ARG A 129 -1.69 18.17 -17.47
N ASP A 130 -2.89 17.61 -17.58
CA ASP A 130 -3.59 17.05 -16.44
C ASP A 130 -2.93 15.73 -16.03
N LEU A 131 -2.76 15.55 -14.73
CA LEU A 131 -2.17 14.36 -14.16
C LEU A 131 -2.98 13.86 -12.97
N GLU A 132 -2.90 12.57 -12.77
CA GLU A 132 -3.53 11.90 -11.66
C GLU A 132 -2.60 10.79 -11.14
N PHE A 133 -2.48 10.68 -9.83
CA PHE A 133 -1.89 9.50 -9.18
C PHE A 133 -2.64 9.19 -7.89
N GLY A 134 -2.29 8.05 -7.27
CA GLY A 134 -2.92 7.63 -6.02
C GLY A 134 -1.90 7.22 -4.97
N VAL A 135 -2.28 7.35 -3.71
CA VAL A 135 -1.56 6.76 -2.57
C VAL A 135 -2.57 6.05 -1.67
N VAL A 136 -2.51 4.72 -1.67
CA VAL A 136 -3.23 3.88 -0.73
C VAL A 136 -2.44 3.84 0.57
N ILE A 137 -3.04 4.29 1.66
CA ILE A 137 -2.55 4.11 3.03
C ILE A 137 -3.29 2.92 3.63
N ILE A 138 -2.51 2.00 4.18
CA ILE A 138 -2.98 0.77 4.81
C ILE A 138 -2.71 0.92 6.30
N ALA A 139 -3.61 0.47 7.15
CA ALA A 139 -3.63 0.68 8.60
C ALA A 139 -4.23 2.05 9.00
N PRO A 140 -5.31 2.03 9.81
CA PRO A 140 -6.04 3.25 10.15
C PRO A 140 -5.25 4.25 10.98
N LYS A 141 -4.31 3.76 11.81
CA LYS A 141 -3.50 4.60 12.69
C LYS A 141 -2.72 5.70 11.96
N TYR A 142 -2.54 5.56 10.65
CA TYR A 142 -1.83 6.56 9.85
C TYR A 142 -2.72 7.73 9.41
N LEU A 143 -4.03 7.64 9.57
CA LEU A 143 -4.97 8.69 9.16
C LEU A 143 -4.88 9.94 10.06
N GLU A 144 -4.33 9.82 11.28
CA GLU A 144 -3.99 10.97 12.11
C GLU A 144 -2.95 11.90 11.44
N TYR A 145 -2.19 11.40 10.46
CA TYR A 145 -1.20 12.15 9.69
C TYR A 145 -1.74 12.65 8.33
N GLU A 146 -3.06 12.63 8.09
CA GLU A 146 -3.68 13.03 6.82
C GLU A 146 -3.18 14.40 6.32
N PHE A 147 -3.13 15.39 7.21
CA PHE A 147 -2.61 16.71 6.88
C PHE A 147 -1.15 16.66 6.36
N MET A 148 -0.30 15.81 6.92
CA MET A 148 1.07 15.62 6.44
C MET A 148 1.11 14.91 5.09
N PHE A 149 0.19 13.99 4.81
CA PHE A 149 0.09 13.34 3.50
C PHE A 149 -0.30 14.35 2.43
N ILE A 150 -1.34 15.14 2.68
CA ILE A 150 -1.78 16.21 1.77
C ILE A 150 -0.65 17.22 1.56
N SER A 151 -0.04 17.72 2.63
CA SER A 151 1.12 18.61 2.55
C SER A 151 2.27 18.00 1.76
N SER A 152 2.50 16.69 1.88
CA SER A 152 3.50 15.98 1.07
C SER A 152 3.13 15.96 -0.41
N PHE A 153 1.86 15.78 -0.76
CA PHE A 153 1.40 15.82 -2.16
C PHE A 153 1.57 17.22 -2.76
N LEU A 154 1.26 18.28 -2.01
CA LEU A 154 1.54 19.67 -2.43
C LEU A 154 3.04 19.88 -2.65
N LYS A 155 3.86 19.42 -1.70
CA LYS A 155 5.32 19.50 -1.77
C LYS A 155 5.91 18.71 -2.95
N MET A 156 5.33 17.57 -3.28
CA MET A 156 5.70 16.81 -4.49
C MET A 156 5.52 17.66 -5.76
N GLY A 157 4.52 18.54 -5.80
CA GLY A 157 4.31 19.50 -6.88
C GLY A 157 5.53 20.36 -7.16
N PHE A 158 6.11 20.94 -6.11
CA PHE A 158 7.32 21.77 -6.19
C PHE A 158 8.60 20.95 -6.50
N LEU A 159 8.72 19.75 -5.94
CA LEU A 159 9.87 18.84 -6.18
C LEU A 159 9.83 18.19 -7.58
N GLY A 160 8.64 18.07 -8.15
CA GLY A 160 8.32 17.44 -9.43
C GLY A 160 8.45 15.91 -9.46
N LEU A 161 7.90 15.30 -10.52
CA LEU A 161 7.85 13.85 -10.76
C LEU A 161 8.83 13.41 -11.85
N GLY A 162 9.93 12.78 -11.42
CA GLY A 162 10.97 12.35 -12.35
C GLY A 162 11.65 13.53 -13.07
N VAL A 163 12.44 13.22 -14.09
CA VAL A 163 13.18 14.22 -14.89
C VAL A 163 12.71 14.12 -16.34
N ASP A 164 12.36 15.25 -16.94
CA ASP A 164 12.07 15.34 -18.37
C ASP A 164 13.36 15.07 -19.17
N PRO A 165 13.38 14.06 -20.06
CA PRO A 165 14.59 13.70 -20.79
C PRO A 165 15.00 14.71 -21.86
N VAL A 166 14.09 15.59 -22.31
CA VAL A 166 14.33 16.62 -23.32
C VAL A 166 14.72 17.94 -22.65
N ARG A 167 13.96 18.35 -21.63
CA ARG A 167 14.20 19.62 -20.93
C ARG A 167 15.24 19.53 -19.82
N HIS A 168 15.58 18.31 -19.39
CA HIS A 168 16.50 18.06 -18.27
C HIS A 168 16.09 18.70 -16.93
N VAL A 169 14.80 18.98 -16.75
CA VAL A 169 14.23 19.54 -15.50
C VAL A 169 13.30 18.55 -14.81
N ARG A 170 12.99 18.80 -13.54
CA ARG A 170 11.96 18.04 -12.80
C ARG A 170 10.58 18.38 -13.34
N ARG A 171 9.69 17.39 -13.51
CA ARG A 171 8.30 17.64 -13.96
C ARG A 171 7.45 18.19 -12.82
N ARG A 172 7.46 19.51 -12.65
CA ARG A 172 6.72 20.20 -11.58
C ARG A 172 5.25 20.31 -11.94
N PHE A 173 4.41 20.33 -10.92
CA PHE A 173 2.97 20.40 -11.09
C PHE A 173 2.32 21.11 -9.91
N ARG A 174 1.11 21.61 -10.14
CA ARG A 174 0.24 22.14 -9.09
C ARG A 174 -0.81 21.08 -8.77
N VAL A 175 -1.06 20.83 -7.49
CA VAL A 175 -2.18 20.00 -7.05
C VAL A 175 -3.44 20.85 -7.13
N VAL A 176 -4.48 20.31 -7.74
CA VAL A 176 -5.80 20.95 -7.87
C VAL A 176 -6.77 20.38 -6.84
N GLU A 177 -6.77 19.06 -6.67
CA GLU A 177 -7.71 18.40 -5.78
C GLU A 177 -7.08 17.14 -5.16
N VAL A 178 -7.41 16.85 -3.91
CA VAL A 178 -7.16 15.54 -3.29
C VAL A 178 -8.48 14.97 -2.79
N VAL A 179 -8.83 13.79 -3.31
CA VAL A 179 -10.01 13.03 -2.91
C VAL A 179 -9.58 11.84 -2.06
N ARG A 180 -10.13 11.77 -0.85
CA ARG A 180 -10.08 10.59 0.02
C ARG A 180 -11.17 9.62 -0.39
N GLU A 181 -10.77 8.41 -0.75
CA GLU A 181 -11.65 7.33 -1.19
C GLU A 181 -11.47 6.11 -0.26
N ASP A 182 -12.57 5.54 0.24
CA ASP A 182 -12.56 4.19 0.78
C ASP A 182 -13.04 3.24 -0.31
N PRO A 183 -12.13 2.49 -0.96
CA PRO A 183 -12.49 1.72 -2.14
C PRO A 183 -13.39 0.52 -1.82
N LEU A 184 -13.58 0.18 -0.54
CA LEU A 184 -14.46 -0.92 -0.13
C LEU A 184 -15.90 -0.47 0.11
N SER A 185 -16.10 0.73 0.67
CA SER A 185 -17.45 1.30 0.88
C SER A 185 -17.91 2.19 -0.27
N GLY A 186 -17.00 2.65 -1.11
CA GLY A 186 -17.27 3.63 -2.17
C GLY A 186 -17.40 5.07 -1.65
N LEU A 187 -17.13 5.32 -0.35
CA LEU A 187 -17.12 6.67 0.20
C LEU A 187 -16.04 7.52 -0.48
N ARG A 188 -16.40 8.76 -0.83
CA ARG A 188 -15.51 9.74 -1.46
C ARG A 188 -15.69 11.09 -0.79
N GLN A 189 -14.59 11.72 -0.38
CA GLN A 189 -14.58 13.01 0.31
C GLN A 189 -13.44 13.87 -0.24
N VAL A 190 -13.73 15.10 -0.64
CA VAL A 190 -12.70 16.08 -1.01
C VAL A 190 -12.03 16.56 0.29
N VAL A 191 -10.73 16.32 0.41
CA VAL A 191 -9.92 16.71 1.59
C VAL A 191 -8.95 17.84 1.29
N TYR A 192 -8.81 18.20 0.02
CA TYR A 192 -8.08 19.38 -0.41
C TYR A 192 -8.61 19.88 -1.77
N SER A 193 -8.73 21.20 -1.91
CA SER A 193 -8.86 21.90 -3.20
C SER A 193 -7.83 23.04 -3.25
N ASP A 194 -7.47 23.50 -4.44
CA ASP A 194 -6.60 24.65 -4.62
C ASP A 194 -7.26 25.97 -4.19
N GLU A 195 -8.60 26.03 -4.23
CA GLU A 195 -9.40 27.17 -3.78
C GLU A 195 -9.53 27.22 -2.24
N ASP A 196 -9.87 26.11 -1.58
CA ASP A 196 -10.18 26.07 -0.15
C ASP A 196 -9.00 25.64 0.73
N GLY A 197 -7.94 25.11 0.13
CA GLY A 197 -6.83 24.51 0.86
C GLY A 197 -7.23 23.17 1.48
N TYR A 198 -6.78 22.90 2.71
CA TYR A 198 -7.13 21.66 3.41
C TYR A 198 -8.57 21.72 3.92
N VAL A 199 -9.38 20.74 3.52
CA VAL A 199 -10.80 20.63 3.90
C VAL A 199 -10.93 19.45 4.87
N PRO A 200 -11.02 19.68 6.20
CA PRO A 200 -11.15 18.59 7.16
C PRO A 200 -12.47 17.85 6.94
N GLN A 201 -12.39 16.53 6.77
CA GLN A 201 -13.55 15.68 6.57
C GLN A 201 -13.61 14.63 7.68
N PRO A 202 -14.79 14.31 8.23
CA PRO A 202 -14.91 13.30 9.27
C PRO A 202 -14.36 11.98 8.77
N LEU A 203 -13.47 11.37 9.58
CA LEU A 203 -12.95 10.05 9.25
C LEU A 203 -14.12 9.05 9.23
N PRO A 204 -14.13 8.10 8.28
CA PRO A 204 -15.20 7.13 8.20
C PRO A 204 -15.26 6.28 9.47
N ASP A 205 -16.44 6.16 10.07
CA ASP A 205 -16.70 5.21 11.16
C ASP A 205 -16.53 3.79 10.62
N CYS A 206 -15.57 3.05 11.16
CA CYS A 206 -15.15 1.78 10.61
C CYS A 206 -15.19 0.71 11.72
N VAL A 207 -16.30 -0.01 11.79
CA VAL A 207 -16.64 -0.99 12.84
C VAL A 207 -15.67 -2.18 12.92
N LYS A 208 -14.84 -2.43 11.89
CA LYS A 208 -13.93 -3.60 11.83
C LYS A 208 -12.47 -3.21 11.67
N VAL A 209 -11.65 -3.60 12.64
CA VAL A 209 -10.19 -3.32 12.68
C VAL A 209 -9.42 -4.19 11.69
N ASN A 210 -9.88 -5.43 11.46
CA ASN A 210 -9.18 -6.39 10.61
C ASN A 210 -9.52 -6.19 9.12
N LEU A 211 -8.49 -5.95 8.31
CA LEU A 211 -8.58 -5.68 6.88
C LEU A 211 -9.27 -6.82 6.10
N LEU A 212 -9.08 -8.08 6.49
CA LEU A 212 -9.73 -9.21 5.82
C LEU A 212 -11.25 -9.25 6.06
N ASP A 213 -11.73 -8.69 7.17
CA ASP A 213 -13.16 -8.67 7.50
C ASP A 213 -13.92 -7.51 6.84
N ARG A 214 -13.19 -6.61 6.17
CA ARG A 214 -13.75 -5.51 5.38
C ARG A 214 -14.14 -5.93 3.96
N VAL A 215 -13.68 -7.11 3.51
CA VAL A 215 -14.10 -7.70 2.24
C VAL A 215 -15.01 -8.90 2.51
N SER A 216 -16.06 -9.07 1.71
CA SER A 216 -16.86 -10.31 1.70
C SER A 216 -16.46 -11.15 0.50
N ALA A 217 -16.29 -12.45 0.74
CA ALA A 217 -16.11 -13.46 -0.31
C ALA A 217 -17.40 -14.27 -0.56
N ASP A 218 -18.52 -13.93 0.08
CA ASP A 218 -19.75 -14.74 0.08
C ASP A 218 -20.25 -14.99 -1.34
N SER A 219 -20.29 -13.96 -2.19
CA SER A 219 -20.70 -14.12 -3.59
C SER A 219 -19.84 -15.12 -4.38
N LEU A 220 -18.54 -15.24 -4.06
CA LEU A 220 -17.66 -16.23 -4.69
C LEU A 220 -17.87 -17.63 -4.08
N LEU A 221 -18.10 -17.71 -2.77
CA LEU A 221 -18.37 -18.97 -2.06
C LEU A 221 -19.73 -19.58 -2.45
N ASP A 222 -20.70 -18.74 -2.76
CA ASP A 222 -22.03 -19.15 -3.22
C ASP A 222 -22.00 -19.55 -4.70
N LEU A 223 -21.32 -18.75 -5.54
CA LEU A 223 -21.19 -19.03 -6.97
C LEU A 223 -20.33 -20.25 -7.27
N ARG A 224 -19.31 -20.52 -6.43
CA ARG A 224 -18.33 -21.62 -6.58
C ARG A 224 -17.77 -21.70 -8.01
N PRO A 225 -17.22 -20.60 -8.54
CA PRO A 225 -16.83 -20.55 -9.93
C PRO A 225 -15.77 -21.61 -10.25
N ARG A 226 -15.98 -22.38 -11.31
CA ARG A 226 -14.96 -23.30 -11.84
C ARG A 226 -13.73 -22.55 -12.33
N PHE A 227 -13.89 -21.32 -12.83
CA PHE A 227 -12.79 -20.52 -13.36
C PHE A 227 -12.74 -19.12 -12.73
N VAL A 228 -11.53 -18.66 -12.39
CA VAL A 228 -11.27 -17.27 -11.97
C VAL A 228 -10.11 -16.71 -12.78
N GLU A 229 -10.30 -15.52 -13.35
CA GLU A 229 -9.25 -14.75 -14.02
C GLU A 229 -8.62 -13.74 -13.05
N VAL A 230 -7.29 -13.73 -13.01
CA VAL A 230 -6.47 -12.68 -12.41
C VAL A 230 -5.81 -11.89 -13.54
N ARG A 231 -6.13 -10.59 -13.65
CA ARG A 231 -5.55 -9.70 -14.67
C ARG A 231 -4.67 -8.65 -14.02
N PHE A 232 -3.36 -8.74 -14.24
CA PHE A 232 -2.38 -7.79 -13.74
C PHE A 232 -2.38 -6.50 -14.56
N LEU A 233 -2.71 -5.39 -13.90
CA LEU A 233 -2.78 -4.05 -14.45
C LEU A 233 -1.43 -3.32 -14.40
N THR A 234 -0.58 -3.68 -13.43
CA THR A 234 0.77 -3.14 -13.30
C THR A 234 1.80 -4.27 -13.31
N PRO A 235 3.07 -3.99 -13.69
CA PRO A 235 4.09 -5.02 -13.78
C PRO A 235 4.23 -5.80 -12.47
N THR A 236 4.25 -7.13 -12.56
CA THR A 236 4.21 -8.02 -11.40
C THR A 236 5.40 -8.96 -11.41
N GLN A 237 6.03 -9.14 -10.26
CA GLN A 237 7.05 -10.15 -10.06
C GLN A 237 6.75 -10.92 -8.77
N VAL A 238 6.39 -12.20 -8.92
CA VAL A 238 6.09 -13.10 -7.82
C VAL A 238 7.26 -14.06 -7.62
N ARG A 239 7.54 -14.42 -6.37
CA ARG A 239 8.52 -15.48 -6.05
C ARG A 239 7.80 -16.72 -5.56
N TYR A 240 8.23 -17.88 -6.07
CA TYR A 240 7.75 -19.20 -5.67
C TYR A 240 8.95 -20.16 -5.61
N GLY A 241 9.03 -21.00 -4.57
CA GLY A 241 10.20 -21.87 -4.37
C GLY A 241 11.54 -21.14 -4.23
N GLY A 242 11.54 -19.85 -3.90
CA GLY A 242 12.75 -19.02 -3.81
C GLY A 242 13.18 -18.35 -5.12
N VAL A 243 12.61 -18.74 -6.26
CA VAL A 243 12.91 -18.18 -7.59
C VAL A 243 11.82 -17.22 -8.07
N VAL A 244 12.13 -16.37 -9.04
CA VAL A 244 11.13 -15.57 -9.76
C VAL A 244 10.45 -16.49 -10.77
N VAL A 245 9.12 -16.50 -10.78
CA VAL A 245 8.31 -17.24 -11.75
C VAL A 245 7.65 -16.26 -12.70
N GLU A 246 7.38 -16.68 -13.94
CA GLU A 246 6.68 -15.85 -14.94
C GLU A 246 5.24 -16.35 -15.18
N GLU A 247 5.06 -17.66 -15.12
CA GLU A 247 3.74 -18.26 -14.93
C GLU A 247 3.47 -18.37 -13.44
N PHE A 248 2.35 -17.81 -13.00
CA PHE A 248 2.04 -17.71 -11.58
C PHE A 248 1.06 -18.82 -11.19
N PRO A 249 1.48 -19.88 -10.47
CA PRO A 249 0.53 -20.72 -9.76
C PRO A 249 -0.29 -19.86 -8.78
N LEU A 250 -1.59 -20.13 -8.62
CA LEU A 250 -2.41 -19.32 -7.71
C LEU A 250 -1.89 -19.36 -6.27
N VAL A 251 -1.39 -20.52 -5.84
CA VAL A 251 -0.71 -20.67 -4.54
C VAL A 251 0.44 -19.69 -4.35
N ALA A 252 1.18 -19.34 -5.41
CA ALA A 252 2.25 -18.36 -5.32
C ALA A 252 1.70 -16.96 -5.01
N ILE A 253 0.59 -16.57 -5.66
CA ILE A 253 -0.09 -15.29 -5.42
C ILE A 253 -0.64 -15.25 -4.00
N VAL A 254 -1.43 -16.25 -3.62
CA VAL A 254 -2.06 -16.36 -2.30
C VAL A 254 -1.02 -16.32 -1.18
N MET A 255 0.09 -17.06 -1.30
CA MET A 255 1.11 -17.07 -0.26
C MET A 255 1.94 -15.79 -0.18
N ASN A 256 2.13 -15.08 -1.30
CA ASN A 256 2.76 -13.74 -1.26
C ASN A 256 1.83 -12.73 -0.58
N LEU A 257 0.51 -12.81 -0.81
CA LEU A 257 -0.50 -11.98 -0.14
C LEU A 257 -0.62 -12.32 1.34
N ALA A 258 -0.74 -13.60 1.71
CA ALA A 258 -0.80 -14.05 3.10
C ALA A 258 0.41 -13.56 3.90
N ARG A 259 1.62 -13.70 3.32
CA ARG A 259 2.85 -13.18 3.94
C ARG A 259 2.83 -11.66 4.09
N ARG A 260 2.39 -10.92 3.06
CA ARG A 260 2.32 -9.45 3.10
C ARG A 260 1.32 -9.00 4.17
N TYR A 261 0.13 -9.59 4.19
CA TYR A 261 -0.90 -9.34 5.20
C TYR A 261 -0.39 -9.63 6.62
N SER A 262 0.19 -10.80 6.89
CA SER A 262 0.70 -11.11 8.23
C SER A 262 1.82 -10.17 8.68
N LEU A 263 2.67 -9.68 7.77
CA LEU A 263 3.66 -8.65 8.09
C LEU A 263 3.00 -7.30 8.40
N LEU A 264 2.00 -6.89 7.63
CA LEU A 264 1.24 -5.67 7.92
C LEU A 264 0.50 -5.79 9.26
N ALA A 265 -0.06 -6.96 9.57
CA ALA A 265 -0.77 -7.22 10.82
C ALA A 265 0.18 -7.01 12.02
N VAL A 266 1.33 -7.67 11.99
CA VAL A 266 2.32 -7.60 13.06
C VAL A 266 2.90 -6.19 13.26
N PHE A 267 3.30 -5.51 12.19
CA PHE A 267 4.05 -4.25 12.31
C PHE A 267 3.17 -3.00 12.29
N HIS A 268 1.97 -3.10 11.70
CA HIS A 268 1.10 -1.96 11.44
C HIS A 268 -0.29 -2.10 12.04
N GLY A 269 -0.66 -3.26 12.58
CA GLY A 269 -1.94 -3.45 13.27
C GLY A 269 -3.14 -3.46 12.31
N VAL A 270 -2.98 -3.99 11.10
CA VAL A 270 -4.09 -4.06 10.10
C VAL A 270 -5.10 -5.17 10.37
N GLY A 271 -4.93 -5.94 11.44
CA GLY A 271 -5.67 -7.16 11.75
C GLY A 271 -4.76 -8.20 12.40
N ASP A 272 -5.23 -9.44 12.46
CA ASP A 272 -4.50 -10.54 13.08
C ASP A 272 -3.63 -11.28 12.07
N PRO A 273 -2.36 -11.59 12.40
CA PRO A 273 -1.51 -12.34 11.49
C PRO A 273 -2.02 -13.77 11.31
N ILE A 274 -1.94 -14.29 10.08
CA ILE A 274 -2.35 -15.67 9.77
C ILE A 274 -1.41 -16.64 10.51
N PRO A 275 -1.95 -17.58 11.32
CA PRO A 275 -1.17 -18.61 11.99
C PRO A 275 -0.36 -19.49 11.02
N THR A 276 0.78 -20.01 11.46
CA THR A 276 1.73 -20.71 10.57
C THR A 276 1.22 -22.05 10.07
N ASP A 277 0.46 -22.76 10.90
CA ASP A 277 -0.28 -23.98 10.60
C ASP A 277 -1.40 -23.70 9.59
N VAL A 278 -2.24 -22.69 9.82
CA VAL A 278 -3.29 -22.28 8.86
C VAL A 278 -2.69 -21.86 7.52
N ALA A 279 -1.60 -21.09 7.52
CA ALA A 279 -0.90 -20.70 6.29
C ALA A 279 -0.30 -21.91 5.54
N ARG A 280 0.09 -22.96 6.26
CA ARG A 280 0.59 -24.21 5.67
C ARG A 280 -0.55 -24.98 5.02
N GLU A 281 -1.66 -25.15 5.74
CA GLU A 281 -2.86 -25.82 5.24
C GLU A 281 -3.43 -25.10 4.01
N LEU A 282 -3.56 -23.77 4.07
CA LEU A 282 -3.99 -22.94 2.93
C LEU A 282 -3.10 -23.13 1.71
N ARG A 283 -1.77 -23.13 1.90
CA ARG A 283 -0.82 -23.35 0.80
C ARG A 283 -1.05 -24.69 0.13
N ASP A 284 -1.19 -25.74 0.94
CA ASP A 284 -1.32 -27.10 0.44
C ASP A 284 -2.67 -27.28 -0.27
N TRP A 285 -3.75 -26.78 0.34
CA TRP A 285 -5.10 -26.77 -0.23
C TRP A 285 -5.17 -26.05 -1.59
N VAL A 286 -4.65 -24.83 -1.70
CA VAL A 286 -4.68 -24.07 -2.96
C VAL A 286 -3.79 -24.72 -4.02
N ARG A 287 -2.63 -25.28 -3.66
CA ARG A 287 -1.73 -25.94 -4.60
C ARG A 287 -2.39 -27.17 -5.22
N ASP A 288 -3.05 -27.98 -4.39
CA ASP A 288 -3.53 -29.30 -4.80
C ASP A 288 -4.88 -29.20 -5.54
N ARG A 289 -5.64 -28.11 -5.33
CA ARG A 289 -7.01 -27.93 -5.86
C ARG A 289 -7.19 -26.83 -6.90
N VAL A 290 -6.14 -26.07 -7.21
CA VAL A 290 -6.24 -24.98 -8.20
C VAL A 290 -5.11 -25.06 -9.23
N LYS A 291 -5.49 -25.09 -10.51
CA LYS A 291 -4.56 -25.23 -11.64
C LYS A 291 -4.58 -23.99 -12.52
N LEU A 292 -3.42 -23.54 -12.97
CA LEU A 292 -3.33 -22.54 -14.03
C LEU A 292 -3.65 -23.23 -15.36
N VAL A 293 -4.72 -22.81 -16.03
CA VAL A 293 -5.18 -23.42 -17.30
C VAL A 293 -4.93 -22.53 -18.51
N PHE A 294 -4.76 -21.22 -18.29
CA PHE A 294 -4.44 -20.29 -19.35
C PHE A 294 -3.61 -19.12 -18.83
N SER A 295 -2.57 -18.75 -19.58
CA SER A 295 -1.78 -17.55 -19.34
C SER A 295 -1.60 -16.79 -20.66
N ARG A 296 -1.74 -15.47 -20.63
CA ARG A 296 -1.31 -14.59 -21.73
C ARG A 296 -0.70 -13.35 -21.15
N PHE A 297 0.61 -13.23 -21.31
CA PHE A 297 1.37 -12.16 -20.71
C PHE A 297 2.53 -11.70 -21.59
N ARG A 298 3.04 -10.51 -21.27
CA ARG A 298 4.29 -9.98 -21.82
C ARG A 298 5.29 -9.74 -20.69
N ARG A 299 6.56 -9.94 -21.01
CA ARG A 299 7.69 -9.56 -20.14
C ARG A 299 7.93 -8.06 -20.23
N VAL A 300 8.21 -7.45 -19.09
CA VAL A 300 8.52 -6.04 -18.95
C VAL A 300 9.77 -5.92 -18.09
N GLY A 301 10.85 -5.40 -18.66
CA GLY A 301 12.04 -5.04 -17.88
C GLY A 301 11.81 -3.73 -17.15
N LEU A 302 11.93 -3.73 -15.82
CA LEU A 302 11.86 -2.50 -15.03
C LEU A 302 13.26 -2.00 -14.68
N ARG A 303 13.49 -0.72 -14.98
CA ARG A 303 14.72 -0.02 -14.63
C ARG A 303 14.38 1.09 -13.64
N LYS A 304 15.22 1.25 -12.62
CA LYS A 304 15.08 2.33 -11.63
C LYS A 304 16.32 3.19 -11.61
N PHE A 305 16.14 4.47 -11.89
CA PHE A 305 17.16 5.48 -11.65
C PHE A 305 17.18 5.88 -10.16
N SER A 306 18.37 5.85 -9.55
CA SER A 306 18.60 6.27 -8.18
C SER A 306 19.23 7.65 -8.17
N LEU A 307 18.55 8.65 -7.62
CA LEU A 307 19.11 10.00 -7.47
C LEU A 307 20.31 10.02 -6.51
N LYS A 308 20.27 9.20 -5.45
CA LYS A 308 21.34 9.14 -4.44
C LYS A 308 22.66 8.63 -5.01
N THR A 309 22.60 7.62 -5.88
CA THR A 309 23.80 6.97 -6.45
C THR A 309 24.05 7.35 -7.90
N ARG A 310 23.14 8.12 -8.53
CA ARG A 310 23.12 8.47 -9.97
C ARG A 310 23.32 7.26 -10.90
N GLN A 311 22.75 6.12 -10.52
CA GLN A 311 22.86 4.86 -11.28
C GLN A 311 21.48 4.33 -11.65
N VAL A 312 21.38 3.72 -12.83
CA VAL A 312 20.24 2.91 -13.26
C VAL A 312 20.47 1.49 -12.76
N ARG A 313 19.51 0.95 -12.00
CA ARG A 313 19.48 -0.46 -11.60
C ARG A 313 18.44 -1.20 -12.43
N ASP A 314 18.84 -2.32 -13.00
CA ASP A 314 17.92 -3.30 -13.55
C ASP A 314 17.26 -4.08 -12.39
N LEU A 315 15.94 -4.18 -12.42
CA LEU A 315 15.13 -4.86 -11.41
C LEU A 315 14.67 -6.26 -11.88
N GLY A 316 15.10 -6.67 -13.08
CA GLY A 316 14.77 -7.96 -13.67
C GLY A 316 13.44 -7.97 -14.42
N SER A 317 13.00 -9.19 -14.74
CA SER A 317 11.77 -9.46 -15.50
C SER A 317 10.53 -9.30 -14.60
N PHE A 318 9.57 -8.50 -15.07
CA PHE A 318 8.21 -8.40 -14.55
C PHE A 318 7.24 -8.86 -15.62
N VAL A 319 6.03 -9.22 -15.21
CA VAL A 319 5.00 -9.74 -16.08
C VAL A 319 3.76 -8.85 -16.05
N LEU A 320 3.18 -8.61 -17.23
CA LEU A 320 1.88 -7.96 -17.42
C LEU A 320 0.99 -8.88 -18.24
N GLY A 321 -0.21 -9.19 -17.77
CA GLY A 321 -1.10 -10.10 -18.48
C GLY A 321 -2.25 -10.64 -17.66
N ARG A 322 -2.93 -11.63 -18.23
CA ARG A 322 -4.06 -12.33 -17.61
C ARG A 322 -3.73 -13.80 -17.42
N PHE A 323 -4.23 -14.35 -16.31
CA PHE A 323 -4.04 -15.72 -15.88
C PHE A 323 -5.41 -16.27 -15.46
N VAL A 324 -5.79 -17.43 -15.99
CA VAL A 324 -7.06 -18.08 -15.66
C VAL A 324 -6.76 -19.37 -14.92
N TYR A 325 -7.42 -19.52 -13.78
CA TYR A 325 -7.27 -20.66 -12.89
C TYR A 325 -8.54 -21.48 -12.88
N GLU A 326 -8.40 -22.80 -12.97
CA GLU A 326 -9.47 -23.76 -12.74
C GLU A 326 -9.44 -24.23 -11.28
N PHE A 327 -10.60 -24.22 -10.65
CA PHE A 327 -10.83 -24.66 -9.28
C PHE A 327 -11.54 -26.00 -9.29
N ASP A 328 -10.94 -26.99 -8.61
CA ASP A 328 -11.61 -28.24 -8.28
C ASP A 328 -12.88 -27.94 -7.45
N PRO A 329 -14.05 -28.54 -7.75
CA PRO A 329 -15.26 -28.37 -6.94
C PRO A 329 -15.03 -28.63 -5.44
N GLU A 330 -14.14 -29.55 -5.09
CA GLU A 330 -13.79 -29.87 -3.70
C GLU A 330 -13.11 -28.69 -2.99
N PHE A 331 -12.45 -27.77 -3.71
CA PHE A 331 -11.86 -26.56 -3.14
C PHE A 331 -12.87 -25.78 -2.30
N TRP A 332 -14.11 -25.69 -2.81
CA TRP A 332 -15.20 -24.93 -2.19
C TRP A 332 -15.85 -25.65 -1.01
N SER A 333 -15.54 -26.93 -0.77
CA SER A 333 -16.09 -27.70 0.36
C SER A 333 -15.50 -27.26 1.71
N ARG A 334 -14.23 -26.84 1.72
CA ARG A 334 -13.55 -26.25 2.89
C ARG A 334 -13.76 -24.74 2.92
N ARG A 335 -14.93 -24.33 3.43
CA ARG A 335 -15.37 -22.92 3.41
C ARG A 335 -14.38 -21.97 4.08
N ASP A 336 -13.76 -22.39 5.18
CA ASP A 336 -12.75 -21.64 5.93
C ASP A 336 -11.51 -21.27 5.07
N LEU A 337 -10.93 -22.25 4.37
CA LEU A 337 -9.75 -22.03 3.53
C LEU A 337 -10.10 -21.33 2.22
N ALA A 338 -11.24 -21.66 1.62
CA ALA A 338 -11.75 -21.00 0.43
C ALA A 338 -12.00 -19.51 0.70
N GLU A 339 -12.66 -19.19 1.82
CA GLU A 339 -12.93 -17.82 2.24
C GLU A 339 -11.62 -17.06 2.46
N LEU A 340 -10.66 -17.63 3.20
CA LEU A 340 -9.36 -16.99 3.43
C LEU A 340 -8.60 -16.73 2.11
N ALA A 341 -8.56 -17.70 1.20
CA ALA A 341 -7.94 -17.53 -0.11
C ALA A 341 -8.59 -16.39 -0.91
N MET A 342 -9.93 -16.34 -0.95
CA MET A 342 -10.67 -15.33 -1.69
C MET A 342 -10.54 -13.95 -1.05
N LYS A 343 -10.64 -13.82 0.27
CA LYS A 343 -10.41 -12.54 0.98
C LYS A 343 -9.02 -11.99 0.73
N LEU A 344 -7.98 -12.84 0.76
CA LEU A 344 -6.61 -12.45 0.41
C LEU A 344 -6.53 -11.93 -1.02
N LEU A 345 -7.13 -12.63 -1.98
CA LEU A 345 -7.15 -12.20 -3.39
C LEU A 345 -7.93 -10.88 -3.57
N LEU A 346 -9.04 -10.68 -2.88
CA LEU A 346 -9.85 -9.47 -2.96
C LEU A 346 -9.10 -8.26 -2.39
N VAL A 347 -8.50 -8.39 -1.20
CA VAL A 347 -7.65 -7.33 -0.60
C VAL A 347 -6.41 -7.06 -1.45
N GLY A 348 -5.84 -8.10 -2.06
CA GLY A 348 -4.66 -8.02 -2.92
C GLY A 348 -4.83 -7.10 -4.14
N GLN A 349 -6.07 -6.89 -4.62
CA GLN A 349 -6.37 -5.92 -5.69
C GLN A 349 -5.95 -4.50 -5.29
N TYR A 350 -6.02 -4.16 -4.00
CA TYR A 350 -5.68 -2.82 -3.48
C TYR A 350 -4.26 -2.75 -2.93
N VAL A 351 -3.80 -3.77 -2.21
CA VAL A 351 -2.48 -3.75 -1.55
C VAL A 351 -1.33 -4.22 -2.44
N GLY A 352 -1.64 -4.76 -3.62
CA GLY A 352 -0.68 -5.33 -4.57
C GLY A 352 -0.02 -6.62 -4.08
N VAL A 353 0.45 -7.43 -5.03
CA VAL A 353 1.17 -8.69 -4.76
C VAL A 353 2.61 -8.68 -5.29
N GLY A 354 3.51 -9.34 -4.55
CA GLY A 354 4.87 -9.58 -5.00
C GLY A 354 5.85 -8.43 -4.71
N GLN A 355 6.91 -8.37 -5.51
CA GLN A 355 8.00 -7.40 -5.32
C GLN A 355 7.55 -5.98 -5.68
N LEU A 356 8.02 -5.01 -4.90
CA LEU A 356 7.79 -3.58 -5.12
C LEU A 356 6.30 -3.17 -5.14
N ALA A 357 5.43 -3.91 -4.45
CA ALA A 357 4.02 -3.56 -4.32
C ALA A 357 3.80 -2.12 -3.81
N SER A 358 4.64 -1.64 -2.88
CA SER A 358 4.56 -0.24 -2.40
C SER A 358 4.93 0.82 -3.46
N ALA A 359 5.59 0.42 -4.54
CA ALA A 359 5.84 1.27 -5.70
C ALA A 359 4.75 1.13 -6.78
N GLY A 360 3.65 0.41 -6.50
CA GLY A 360 2.53 0.23 -7.41
C GLY A 360 2.61 -1.00 -8.32
N CYS A 361 3.63 -1.85 -8.17
CA CYS A 361 3.70 -3.13 -8.87
C CYS A 361 2.65 -4.12 -8.34
N GLY A 362 2.27 -5.12 -9.13
CA GLY A 362 1.41 -6.19 -8.64
C GLY A 362 -0.05 -5.85 -8.42
N GLN A 363 -0.56 -4.77 -9.00
CA GLN A 363 -1.99 -4.45 -8.99
C GLN A 363 -2.70 -5.33 -10.01
N TYR A 364 -3.86 -5.86 -9.64
CA TYR A 364 -4.65 -6.72 -10.50
C TYR A 364 -6.14 -6.56 -10.20
N VAL A 365 -6.95 -7.10 -11.11
CA VAL A 365 -8.39 -7.29 -10.90
C VAL A 365 -8.74 -8.76 -11.00
N LEU A 366 -9.76 -9.17 -10.24
CA LEU A 366 -10.38 -10.48 -10.31
C LEU A 366 -11.63 -10.41 -11.18
N SER A 367 -11.88 -11.48 -11.93
CA SER A 367 -13.16 -11.64 -12.63
C SER A 367 -13.49 -13.12 -12.79
N VAL A 368 -14.78 -13.44 -12.85
CA VAL A 368 -15.25 -14.78 -13.22
C VAL A 368 -15.57 -14.73 -14.72
N PRO A 369 -14.80 -15.41 -15.59
CA PRO A 369 -14.98 -15.29 -17.02
C PRO A 369 -16.24 -16.03 -17.49
N PHE A 370 -17.19 -15.32 -18.12
CA PHE A 370 -18.41 -15.91 -18.68
C PHE A 370 -18.15 -16.99 -19.76
N ARG A 371 -17.01 -16.92 -20.46
CA ARG A 371 -16.72 -17.80 -21.62
C ARG A 371 -16.30 -19.23 -21.27
N PHE A 372 -16.07 -19.54 -19.99
CA PHE A 372 -15.75 -20.91 -19.54
C PHE A 372 -16.89 -21.53 -18.70
N VAL A 373 -18.09 -20.95 -18.77
CA VAL A 373 -19.32 -21.41 -18.07
C VAL A 373 -20.14 -22.37 -18.94
N ARG A 374 -19.74 -22.63 -20.18
CA ARG A 374 -20.38 -23.59 -21.09
C ARG A 374 -19.38 -24.57 -21.65
N GLU A 375 -19.08 -25.61 -20.88
CA GLU A 375 -18.82 -26.96 -21.39
C GLU A 375 -19.46 -27.96 -20.44
#